data_AF-A0A949CJ91-F1
#
_entry.id   AF-A0A949CJ91-F1
#
_cell.length_a   1.000
_cell.length_b   1.000
_cell.length_c   1.000
_cell.angle_alpha   90.00
_cell.angle_beta   90.00
_cell.angle_gamma   90.00
#
_symmetry.space_group_name_H-M   'P 1'
#
loop_
_entity.id
_entity.type
_entity.pdbx_description
1 polymer ?
#
loop_
_entity_poly.entity_id
_entity_poly.type
_entity_poly.pdbx_seq_one_letter_code
_entity_poly.pdbx_strand_id
1 'polypeptide(L)' 'AIFSSEIAEKGAPSGVMVGTSAVVRGEFGTGRVFCFSPHPELTEGLHHLIPIAVEWLASPRSLPKVR' A
#
# COMPACT_ATOMS: atom_id res chain seq x y z
N ALA A 1 1.27 5.86 3.59
CA ALA A 1 1.09 5.70 5.05
C ALA A 1 2.37 5.13 5.63
N ILE A 2 2.69 5.43 6.89
CA ILE A 2 3.88 4.91 7.59
C ILE A 2 3.43 3.98 8.72
N PHE A 3 4.19 2.92 8.98
CA PHE A 3 3.95 2.08 10.16
C PHE A 3 4.33 2.83 11.43
N SER A 4 3.37 2.95 12.35
CA SER A 4 3.57 3.49 13.69
C SER A 4 3.88 2.41 14.73
N SER A 5 3.75 1.14 14.36
CA SER A 5 3.95 -0.03 15.22
C SER A 5 4.74 -1.10 14.49
N GLU A 6 5.20 -2.11 15.24
CA GLU A 6 5.92 -3.27 14.70
C GLU A 6 5.33 -4.58 15.20
N ILE A 7 5.60 -5.64 14.44
CA ILE A 7 5.36 -7.02 14.85
C ILE A 7 6.71 -7.73 14.82
N ALA A 8 7.39 -7.79 15.97
CA ALA A 8 8.69 -8.44 16.13
C ALA A 8 8.53 -9.88 16.68
N GLU A 9 7.66 -10.66 16.06
CA GLU A 9 7.40 -12.04 16.46
C GLU A 9 8.27 -13.04 15.69
N LYS A 10 8.40 -14.27 16.21
CA LYS A 10 9.09 -15.40 15.55
C LYS A 10 10.55 -15.11 15.17
N GLY A 11 11.24 -14.29 15.96
CA GLY A 11 12.64 -13.93 15.73
C GLY A 11 12.86 -12.83 14.70
N ALA A 12 11.80 -12.12 14.30
CA ALA A 12 11.93 -10.93 13.46
C ALA A 12 12.71 -9.82 14.21
N PRO A 13 13.64 -9.09 13.56
CA PRO A 13 14.40 -8.02 14.19
C PRO A 13 13.49 -6.84 14.59
N SER A 14 13.63 -6.37 15.83
CA SER A 14 12.94 -5.17 16.34
C SER A 14 13.50 -3.90 15.70
N GLY A 15 12.65 -2.89 15.55
CA GLY A 15 12.98 -1.56 15.02
C GLY A 15 12.94 -1.43 13.49
N VAL A 16 12.61 -2.50 12.76
CA VAL A 16 12.66 -2.49 11.28
C VAL A 16 11.39 -1.92 10.67
N MET A 17 10.23 -2.18 11.26
CA MET A 17 8.95 -1.80 10.65
C MET A 17 8.57 -0.34 10.92
N VAL A 18 8.81 0.16 12.14
CA VAL A 18 8.45 1.53 12.54
C VAL A 18 9.15 2.54 11.65
N GLY A 19 8.39 3.51 11.14
CA GLY A 19 8.94 4.56 10.27
C GLY A 19 9.08 4.16 8.80
N THR A 20 8.80 2.91 8.44
CA THR A 20 8.80 2.45 7.04
C THR A 20 7.44 2.61 6.37
N SER A 21 7.45 2.58 5.03
CA SER A 21 6.23 2.71 4.23
C SER A 21 5.28 1.54 4.45
N ALA A 22 4.14 1.78 5.09
CA ALA A 22 3.08 0.79 5.25
C ALA A 22 2.32 0.56 3.96
N VAL A 23 2.04 1.63 3.21
CA VAL A 23 1.30 1.57 1.95
C VAL A 23 1.90 2.56 0.97
N VAL A 24 2.22 2.07 -0.22
CA VAL A 24 2.79 2.85 -1.33
C VAL A 24 1.93 2.62 -2.57
N ARG A 25 1.71 3.68 -3.34
CA ARG A 25 1.12 3.59 -4.68
C ARG A 25 1.89 4.44 -5.65
N GLY A 26 1.89 4.07 -6.92
CA GLY A 26 2.61 4.78 -7.96
C GLY A 26 2.21 4.34 -9.35
N GLU A 27 2.90 4.89 -10.33
CA GLU A 27 2.71 4.58 -11.73
C GLU A 27 3.95 3.89 -12.29
N PHE A 28 3.77 2.91 -13.17
CA PHE A 28 4.86 2.24 -13.88
C PHE A 28 4.44 1.93 -15.32
N GLY A 29 5.16 2.50 -16.28
CA GLY A 29 4.79 2.44 -17.70
C GLY A 29 3.41 3.06 -17.95
N THR A 30 2.50 2.27 -18.54
CA THR A 30 1.09 2.66 -18.75
C THR A 30 0.18 2.26 -17.61
N GLY A 31 0.70 1.50 -16.63
CA GLY A 31 -0.07 0.97 -15.51
C GLY A 31 0.03 1.77 -14.22
N ARG A 32 -0.64 1.25 -13.21
CA ARG A 32 -0.60 1.71 -11.82
C ARG A 32 -0.19 0.55 -10.93
N VAL A 33 0.49 0.86 -9.83
CA VAL A 33 0.96 -0.12 -8.85
C VAL A 33 0.52 0.35 -7.46
N PHE A 34 0.08 -0.60 -6.63
CA PHE A 34 -0.29 -0.35 -5.25
C PHE A 34 0.26 -1.50 -4.41
N CYS A 35 1.05 -1.18 -3.39
CA CYS A 35 1.74 -2.13 -2.53
C CYS A 35 1.28 -1.96 -1.09
N PHE A 36 0.86 -3.06 -0.48
CA PHE A 36 0.61 -3.16 0.95
C PHE A 36 1.76 -3.90 1.60
N SER A 37 2.31 -3.33 2.65
CA SER A 37 3.10 -4.08 3.62
C SER A 37 2.25 -4.71 4.74
N PRO A 38 1.12 -4.14 5.22
CA PRO A 38 0.20 -4.88 6.08
C PRO A 38 -0.61 -5.87 5.25
N HIS A 39 -1.28 -6.82 5.91
CA HIS A 39 -2.24 -7.73 5.29
C HIS A 39 -3.67 -7.19 5.49
N PRO A 40 -4.17 -6.26 4.64
CA PRO A 40 -5.50 -5.69 4.82
C PRO A 40 -6.61 -6.74 4.81
N GLU A 41 -6.37 -7.91 4.21
CA GLU A 41 -7.25 -9.07 4.15
C GLU A 41 -7.27 -9.91 5.43
N LEU A 42 -6.24 -9.81 6.28
CA LEU A 42 -6.12 -10.52 7.56
C LEU A 42 -6.18 -9.59 8.77
N THR A 43 -6.27 -8.28 8.55
CA THR A 43 -6.29 -7.27 9.62
C THR A 43 -7.70 -6.71 9.76
N GLU A 44 -8.36 -7.01 10.89
CA GLU A 44 -9.68 -6.49 11.17
C GLU A 44 -9.72 -4.95 11.05
N GLY A 45 -10.80 -4.45 10.44
CA GLY A 45 -10.97 -3.03 10.18
C GLY A 45 -10.27 -2.53 8.91
N LEU A 46 -9.37 -3.29 8.27
CA LEU A 46 -8.65 -2.86 7.06
C LEU A 46 -9.18 -3.44 5.74
N HIS A 47 -10.18 -4.33 5.77
CA HIS A 47 -10.71 -4.97 4.56
C HIS A 47 -11.17 -3.98 3.49
N HIS A 48 -11.66 -2.80 3.89
CA HIS A 48 -12.11 -1.73 2.99
C HIS A 48 -10.99 -1.15 2.11
N LEU A 49 -9.71 -1.32 2.47
CA LEU A 49 -8.59 -0.85 1.66
C LEU A 49 -8.43 -1.63 0.36
N ILE A 50 -8.91 -2.87 0.31
CA ILE A 50 -8.84 -3.73 -0.88
C ILE A 50 -9.68 -3.15 -2.04
N PRO A 51 -11.00 -2.91 -1.89
CA PRO A 51 -11.79 -2.33 -2.98
C PRO A 51 -11.28 -0.94 -3.38
N ILE A 52 -10.84 -0.11 -2.42
CA ILE A 52 -10.24 1.21 -2.72
C ILE A 52 -9.00 1.08 -3.60
N ALA A 53 -8.11 0.14 -3.30
CA ALA A 53 -6.91 -0.10 -4.11
C ALA A 53 -7.28 -0.59 -5.51
N VAL A 54 -8.22 -1.54 -5.61
CA VAL A 54 -8.68 -2.10 -6.90
C VAL A 54 -9.32 -1.02 -7.77
N GLU A 55 -10.21 -0.21 -7.22
CA GLU A 55 -10.84 0.90 -7.95
C GLU A 55 -9.82 1.91 -8.45
N TRP A 56 -8.83 2.25 -7.63
CA TRP A 56 -7.77 3.18 -8.04
C TRP A 56 -6.86 2.61 -9.13
N LEU A 57 -6.57 1.31 -9.09
CA LEU A 57 -5.79 0.60 -10.10
C LEU A 57 -6.55 0.50 -11.43
N ALA A 58 -7.87 0.27 -11.38
CA ALA A 58 -8.73 0.16 -12.55
C ALA A 58 -9.08 1.53 -13.17
N SER A 59 -8.91 2.63 -12.43
CA SER A 59 -9.25 3.97 -12.89
C SER A 59 -8.41 4.38 -14.11
N PRO A 60 -9.05 4.82 -15.22
CA PRO A 60 -8.35 5.27 -16.41
C PRO A 60 -7.35 6.40 -16.10
N ARG A 61 -6.18 6.37 -16.74
CA ARG A 61 -5.23 7.49 -16.63
C ARG A 61 -5.81 8.70 -17.37
N SER A 62 -5.97 9.82 -16.66
CA SER A 62 -5.98 11.13 -17.31
C SER A 62 -4.53 11.45 -17.68
N LEU A 63 -4.15 11.21 -18.93
CA LEU A 63 -2.85 11.69 -19.42
C LEU A 63 -2.85 13.22 -19.26
N PRO A 64 -1.79 13.82 -18.69
CA PRO A 64 -1.66 15.27 -18.75
C PRO A 64 -1.68 15.67 -20.23
N LYS A 65 -2.57 16.60 -20.60
CA LYS A 65 -2.55 17.19 -21.93
C LYS A 65 -1.20 17.88 -22.08
N VAL A 66 -0.31 17.29 -22.88
CA VAL A 66 0.93 17.94 -23.32
C VAL A 66 0.50 19.23 -24.02
N ARG A 67 0.95 20.38 -23.51
CA ARG A 67 0.82 21.68 -24.18
C ARG A 67 1.92 21.81 -25.23
#